data_AF-A0A366RSS6-F1
#
_entry.id   AF-A0A366RSS6-F1
#
_cell.length_a   1.000
_cell.length_b   1.000
_cell.length_c   1.000
_cell.angle_alpha   90.00
_cell.angle_beta   90.00
_cell.angle_gamma   90.00
#
_symmetry.space_group_name_H-M   'P 1'
#
loop_
_entity.id
_entity.type
_entity.pdbx_description
1 polymer ?
#
loop_
_entity_poly.entity_id
_entity_poly.type
_entity_poly.pdbx_seq_one_letter_code
_entity_poly.pdbx_strand_id
1 'polypeptide(L)'
;MVQKRPLVLEPHVWRQHINPPTEATFTGLLDLTIDIPSIMASAHELLQTDAESVELTYYINLLLQKCNDLDGWRIQYQERTWAESKIPVYWSVPARASNPVDSGDTEKLFPFALIFSSMGAASAWIFGSSIMLDILDTILLGAPNRSSTNQADSEKIARLLCQSIEFCYRSENGTFGPQITCYSQATLLKYFARRGLERELEWCRNIPNMKCPGASFAIDLMQFKASSA
;
A
#
# COMPACT_ATOMS: atom_id res chain seq x y z
N MET A 1 32.32 9.54 32.35
CA MET A 1 31.42 8.72 31.49
C MET A 1 30.28 9.60 31.04
N VAL A 2 30.18 9.92 29.75
CA VAL A 2 29.05 10.69 29.21
C VAL A 2 27.90 9.71 28.99
N GLN A 3 26.83 9.85 29.79
CA GLN A 3 25.60 9.07 29.64
C GLN A 3 24.95 9.50 28.31
N LYS A 4 25.03 8.64 27.28
CA LYS A 4 24.27 8.84 26.05
C LYS A 4 22.80 8.65 26.37
N ARG A 5 22.06 9.75 26.48
CA ARG A 5 20.60 9.72 26.61
C ARG A 5 19.99 9.46 25.22
N PRO A 6 18.97 8.60 25.10
CA PRO A 6 18.23 8.48 23.86
C PRO A 6 17.55 9.81 23.54
N LEU A 7 17.72 10.30 22.32
CA LEU A 7 16.97 11.42 21.76
C LEU A 7 15.55 10.93 21.46
N VAL A 8 14.74 10.76 22.49
CA VAL A 8 13.28 10.66 22.34
C VAL A 8 12.78 12.09 22.16
N LEU A 9 12.86 12.58 20.94
CA LEU A 9 12.17 13.80 20.55
C LEU A 9 10.80 13.38 20.03
N GLU A 10 9.74 14.02 20.53
CA GLU A 10 8.40 13.73 20.06
C GLU A 10 8.27 14.05 18.56
N PRO A 11 7.55 13.24 17.77
CA PRO A 11 7.48 13.39 16.31
C PRO A 11 7.08 14.80 15.83
N HIS A 12 6.26 15.50 16.62
CA HIS A 12 5.82 16.87 16.34
C HIS A 12 6.93 17.92 16.55
N VAL A 13 7.86 17.68 17.50
CA VAL A 13 9.04 18.53 17.74
C VAL A 13 10.08 18.30 16.65
N TRP A 14 10.26 17.05 16.19
CA TRP A 14 11.15 16.75 15.05
C TRP A 14 10.74 17.55 13.82
N ARG A 15 9.45 17.55 13.47
CA ARG A 15 8.92 18.25 12.29
C ARG A 15 9.09 19.76 12.28
N GLN A 16 9.22 20.40 13.44
CA GLN A 16 9.53 21.83 13.51
C GLN A 16 11.00 22.12 13.16
N HIS A 17 11.88 21.12 13.26
CA HIS A 17 13.32 21.25 13.05
C HIS A 17 13.81 20.72 11.71
N ILE A 18 13.07 19.80 11.08
CA ILE A 18 13.35 19.34 9.72
C ILE A 18 12.23 19.86 8.84
N ASN A 19 12.53 20.84 7.98
CA ASN A 19 11.64 21.14 6.87
C ASN A 19 11.39 19.83 6.13
N PRO A 20 10.13 19.38 5.95
CA PRO A 20 9.89 18.16 5.22
C PRO A 20 10.49 18.33 3.82
N PRO A 21 11.35 17.41 3.37
CA PRO A 21 11.90 17.48 2.03
C PRO A 21 10.74 17.42 1.04
N THR A 22 10.56 18.52 0.31
CA THR A 22 9.63 18.64 -0.83
C THR A 22 10.08 17.81 -2.04
N GLU A 23 11.11 16.99 -1.88
CA GLU A 23 11.67 16.19 -2.96
C GLU A 23 10.89 14.88 -3.11
N ALA A 24 10.55 14.54 -4.34
CA ALA A 24 10.00 13.24 -4.72
C ALA A 24 11.05 12.13 -4.54
N THR A 25 11.36 11.80 -3.29
CA THR A 25 12.30 10.80 -2.82
C THR A 25 11.58 9.84 -1.87
N PHE A 26 12.15 8.65 -1.66
CA PHE A 26 11.56 7.69 -0.72
C PHE A 26 11.49 8.27 0.71
N THR A 27 12.47 9.06 1.14
CA THR A 27 12.42 9.76 2.43
C THR A 27 11.24 10.72 2.50
N GLY A 28 11.03 11.52 1.45
CA GLY A 28 9.85 12.41 1.38
C GLY A 28 8.53 11.65 1.47
N LEU A 29 8.44 10.44 0.91
CA LEU A 29 7.27 9.57 1.08
C LEU A 29 7.09 9.11 2.54
N LEU A 30 8.17 8.75 3.23
CA LEU A 30 8.11 8.40 4.65
C LEU A 30 7.63 9.58 5.50
N ASP A 31 8.11 10.79 5.21
CA ASP A 31 7.71 12.01 5.92
C ASP A 31 6.23 12.36 5.68
N LEU A 32 5.71 12.16 4.46
CA LEU A 32 4.30 12.37 4.14
C LEU A 32 3.39 11.39 4.91
N THR A 33 3.87 10.18 5.14
CA THR A 33 3.09 9.06 5.67
C THR A 33 3.13 8.89 7.18
N ILE A 34 4.08 9.53 7.86
CA ILE A 34 4.35 9.34 9.30
C ILE A 34 3.13 9.56 10.21
N ASP A 35 2.24 10.48 9.85
CA ASP A 35 1.05 10.82 10.65
C ASP A 35 -0.16 9.94 10.39
N ILE A 36 -0.17 9.28 9.23
CA ILE A 36 -1.36 8.61 8.71
C ILE A 36 -1.86 7.50 9.65
N PRO A 37 -0.99 6.66 10.24
CA PRO A 37 -1.44 5.65 11.21
C PRO A 37 -2.19 6.24 12.42
N SER A 38 -1.73 7.37 12.95
CA SER A 38 -2.37 8.04 14.10
C SER A 38 -3.73 8.61 13.71
N ILE A 39 -3.80 9.28 12.56
CA ILE A 39 -5.05 9.82 12.00
C ILE A 39 -6.08 8.70 11.77
N MET A 40 -5.63 7.57 11.19
CA MET A 40 -6.47 6.40 10.97
C MET A 40 -6.93 5.75 12.27
N ALA A 41 -6.08 5.69 13.30
CA ALA A 41 -6.45 5.13 14.60
C ALA A 41 -7.58 5.95 15.24
N SER A 42 -7.44 7.28 15.28
CA SER A 42 -8.50 8.17 15.78
C SER A 42 -9.80 8.05 14.98
N ALA A 43 -9.71 7.94 13.65
CA ALA A 43 -10.90 7.71 12.82
C ALA A 43 -11.58 6.37 13.16
N HIS A 44 -10.83 5.28 13.32
CA HIS A 44 -11.39 3.97 13.66
C HIS A 44 -12.02 3.93 15.07
N GLU A 45 -11.42 4.60 16.06
CA GLU A 45 -12.01 4.73 17.41
C GLU A 45 -13.37 5.43 17.36
N LEU A 46 -13.47 6.50 16.56
CA LEU A 46 -14.74 7.22 16.37
C LEU A 46 -15.77 6.37 15.60
N LEU A 47 -15.34 5.54 14.64
CA LEU A 47 -16.24 4.62 13.92
C LEU A 47 -16.85 3.55 14.82
N GLN A 48 -16.18 3.19 15.93
CA GLN A 48 -16.69 2.20 16.87
C GLN A 48 -17.68 2.77 17.88
N THR A 49 -17.70 4.10 18.07
CA THR A 49 -18.52 4.76 19.10
C THR A 49 -19.91 5.20 18.60
N ASP A 50 -20.28 4.84 17.36
CA ASP A 50 -21.62 4.98 16.72
C ASP A 50 -22.24 6.38 16.79
N ALA A 51 -21.42 7.41 17.01
CA ALA A 51 -21.82 8.81 16.98
C ALA A 51 -21.35 9.42 15.66
N GLU A 52 -22.28 9.84 14.79
CA GLU A 52 -21.97 10.75 13.68
C GLU A 52 -21.46 12.07 14.25
N SER A 53 -20.16 12.14 14.48
CA SER A 53 -19.52 13.29 15.12
C SER A 53 -18.88 14.21 14.09
N VAL A 54 -18.91 15.51 14.38
CA VAL A 54 -18.13 16.53 13.67
C VAL A 54 -16.64 16.15 13.63
N GLU A 55 -16.17 15.44 14.67
CA GLU A 55 -14.80 14.94 14.79
C GLU A 55 -14.47 13.85 13.76
N LEU A 56 -15.36 12.88 13.52
CA LEU A 56 -15.15 11.87 12.48
C LEU A 56 -15.02 12.54 11.10
N THR A 57 -15.89 13.50 10.80
CA THR A 57 -15.82 14.27 9.54
C THR A 57 -14.48 15.01 9.40
N TYR A 58 -13.94 15.56 10.49
CA TYR A 58 -12.62 16.19 10.51
C TYR A 58 -11.52 15.21 10.11
N TYR A 59 -11.45 14.02 10.74
CA TYR A 59 -10.44 13.02 10.42
C TYR A 59 -10.59 12.46 9.00
N ILE A 60 -11.82 12.26 8.51
CA ILE A 60 -12.08 11.83 7.13
C ILE A 60 -11.58 12.88 6.12
N ASN A 61 -11.80 14.18 6.37
CA ASN A 61 -11.27 15.24 5.52
C ASN A 61 -9.73 15.28 5.56
N LEU A 62 -9.12 15.04 6.72
CA LEU A 62 -7.66 14.98 6.85
C LEU A 62 -7.07 13.80 6.08
N LEU A 63 -7.74 12.64 6.13
CA LEU A 63 -7.38 11.46 5.35
C LEU A 63 -7.51 11.70 3.84
N LEU A 64 -8.57 12.38 3.39
CA LEU A 64 -8.71 12.79 1.99
C LEU A 64 -7.56 13.69 1.54
N GLN A 65 -7.18 14.67 2.36
CA GLN A 65 -6.03 15.53 2.07
C GLN A 65 -4.74 14.71 1.96
N LYS A 66 -4.50 13.78 2.89
CA LYS A 66 -3.32 12.89 2.84
C LYS A 66 -3.31 12.00 1.61
N CYS A 67 -4.47 11.53 1.14
CA CYS A 67 -4.58 10.77 -0.09
C CYS A 67 -4.18 11.61 -1.31
N ASN A 68 -4.64 12.86 -1.38
CA ASN A 68 -4.28 13.80 -2.43
C ASN A 68 -2.77 14.15 -2.41
N ASP A 69 -2.20 14.36 -1.22
CA ASP A 69 -0.77 14.63 -1.06
C ASP A 69 0.08 13.45 -1.56
N LEU A 70 -0.34 12.21 -1.28
CA LEU A 70 0.32 11.00 -1.76
C LEU A 70 0.21 10.82 -3.28
N ASP A 71 -0.95 11.12 -3.86
CA ASP A 71 -1.13 11.06 -5.31
C ASP A 71 -0.26 12.13 -6.02
N GLY A 72 -0.24 13.35 -5.48
CA GLY A 72 0.65 14.42 -5.93
C GLY A 72 2.13 14.02 -5.87
N TRP A 73 2.56 13.40 -4.77
CA TRP A 73 3.92 12.86 -4.65
C TRP A 73 4.21 11.78 -5.69
N ARG A 74 3.27 10.86 -5.96
CA ARG A 74 3.44 9.80 -6.97
C ARG A 74 3.60 10.36 -8.38
N ILE A 75 2.80 11.38 -8.73
CA ILE A 75 2.91 12.07 -10.03
C ILE A 75 4.31 12.69 -10.18
N GLN A 76 4.76 13.44 -9.18
CA GLN A 76 6.09 14.06 -9.20
C GLN A 76 7.21 13.02 -9.26
N TYR A 77 7.09 11.93 -8.52
CA TYR A 77 8.07 10.83 -8.56
C TYR A 77 8.17 10.21 -9.95
N GLN A 78 7.02 10.01 -10.60
CA GLN A 78 6.96 9.49 -11.96
C GLN A 78 7.57 10.46 -12.98
N GLU A 79 7.22 11.74 -12.92
CA GLU A 79 7.76 12.78 -13.80
C GLU A 79 9.27 12.90 -13.66
N ARG A 80 9.79 12.91 -12.43
CA ARG A 80 11.22 12.93 -12.16
C ARG A 80 11.94 11.70 -12.71
N THR A 81 11.41 10.51 -12.41
CA THR A 81 12.00 9.24 -12.90
C THR A 81 12.08 9.25 -14.43
N TRP A 82 11.02 9.72 -15.09
CA TRP A 82 11.00 9.85 -16.54
C TRP A 82 12.00 10.90 -17.05
N ALA A 83 12.08 12.06 -16.40
CA ALA A 83 13.00 13.12 -16.77
C ALA A 83 14.46 12.64 -16.75
N GLU A 84 14.85 11.93 -15.69
CA GLU A 84 16.21 11.43 -15.44
C GLU A 84 16.58 10.21 -16.29
N SER A 85 15.70 9.22 -16.39
CA SER A 85 16.04 7.90 -16.96
C SER A 85 15.40 7.60 -18.32
N LYS A 86 14.35 8.33 -18.71
CA LYS A 86 13.47 8.00 -19.85
C LYS A 86 12.83 6.61 -19.75
N ILE A 87 12.71 6.07 -18.53
CA ILE A 87 12.07 4.79 -18.23
C ILE A 87 10.88 5.06 -17.31
N PRO A 88 9.69 4.49 -17.55
CA PRO A 88 8.55 4.66 -16.65
C PRO A 88 8.79 3.92 -15.33
N VAL A 89 8.19 4.38 -14.24
CA VAL A 89 8.29 3.74 -12.90
C VAL A 89 7.88 2.26 -12.97
N TYR A 90 6.82 1.98 -13.73
CA TYR A 90 6.34 0.63 -14.00
C TYR A 90 5.61 0.54 -15.34
N TRP A 91 5.44 -0.68 -15.84
CA TRP A 91 4.64 -1.01 -17.02
C TRP A 91 3.99 -2.37 -16.85
N SER A 92 2.95 -2.67 -17.64
CA SER A 92 2.27 -3.97 -17.59
C SER A 92 2.84 -4.96 -18.60
N VAL A 93 2.88 -6.24 -18.21
CA VAL A 93 3.15 -7.38 -19.08
C VAL A 93 2.15 -8.50 -18.78
N PRO A 94 1.92 -9.47 -19.68
CA PRO A 94 1.10 -10.63 -19.36
C PRO A 94 1.64 -11.39 -18.13
N ALA A 95 0.76 -11.71 -17.17
CA ALA A 95 1.13 -12.40 -15.94
C ALA A 95 1.57 -13.84 -16.25
N ARG A 96 2.76 -14.22 -15.77
CA ARG A 96 3.28 -15.59 -15.90
C ARG A 96 2.98 -16.42 -14.66
N ALA A 97 2.86 -15.77 -13.50
CA ALA A 97 2.47 -16.43 -12.26
C ALA A 97 1.07 -17.02 -12.39
N SER A 98 0.89 -18.22 -11.84
CA SER A 98 -0.39 -18.93 -11.80
C SER A 98 -0.78 -19.13 -10.35
N ASN A 99 -1.95 -18.60 -9.98
CA ASN A 99 -2.54 -18.82 -8.67
C ASN A 99 -3.41 -20.09 -8.70
N PRO A 100 -3.38 -20.95 -7.68
CA PRO A 100 -4.31 -22.07 -7.54
C PRO A 100 -5.79 -21.69 -7.75
N VAL A 101 -6.19 -20.49 -7.33
CA VAL A 101 -7.56 -19.97 -7.51
C VAL A 101 -7.95 -19.86 -8.98
N ASP A 102 -6.99 -19.63 -9.89
CA ASP A 102 -7.25 -19.50 -11.33
C ASP A 102 -7.40 -20.86 -12.03
N SER A 103 -7.18 -22.00 -11.35
CA SER A 103 -7.06 -23.32 -11.99
C SER A 103 -8.39 -23.90 -12.53
N GLY A 104 -9.53 -23.36 -12.10
CA GLY A 104 -10.87 -23.74 -12.59
C GLY A 104 -11.49 -22.74 -13.57
N ASP A 105 -10.85 -21.59 -13.79
CA ASP A 105 -11.40 -20.49 -14.57
C ASP A 105 -10.75 -20.40 -15.96
N THR A 106 -11.49 -19.87 -16.94
CA THR A 106 -10.96 -19.64 -18.30
C THR A 106 -9.92 -18.52 -18.33
N GLU A 107 -9.99 -17.58 -17.39
CA GLU A 107 -9.12 -16.42 -17.31
C GLU A 107 -8.59 -16.21 -15.90
N LYS A 108 -7.31 -15.80 -15.80
CA LYS A 108 -6.69 -15.40 -14.54
C LYS A 108 -7.40 -14.19 -13.96
N LEU A 109 -7.59 -14.17 -12.64
CA LEU A 109 -8.14 -13.01 -11.93
C LEU A 109 -7.33 -11.74 -12.20
N PHE A 110 -6.00 -11.87 -12.26
CA PHE A 110 -5.07 -10.81 -12.64
C PHE A 110 -4.24 -11.25 -13.85
N PRO A 111 -4.70 -10.95 -15.09
CA PRO A 111 -4.06 -11.42 -16.32
C PRO A 111 -2.76 -10.65 -16.66
N PHE A 112 -2.47 -9.56 -15.97
CA PHE A 112 -1.28 -8.75 -16.15
C PHE A 112 -0.47 -8.65 -14.86
N ALA A 113 0.84 -8.56 -14.99
CA ALA A 113 1.77 -8.23 -13.92
C ALA A 113 2.38 -6.85 -14.17
N LEU A 114 2.63 -6.10 -13.10
CA LEU A 114 3.40 -4.86 -13.16
C LEU A 114 4.88 -5.20 -13.05
N ILE A 115 5.68 -4.66 -13.97
CA ILE A 115 7.14 -4.68 -13.92
C ILE A 115 7.61 -3.28 -13.58
N PHE A 116 8.55 -3.18 -12.63
CA PHE A 116 9.09 -1.90 -12.19
C PHE A 116 10.47 -1.67 -12.79
N SER A 117 10.83 -0.40 -12.97
CA SER A 117 12.14 0.01 -13.49
C SER A 117 13.27 -0.36 -12.54
N SER A 118 12.98 -0.46 -11.24
CA SER A 118 13.92 -0.89 -10.21
C SER A 118 13.18 -1.36 -8.97
N MET A 119 13.92 -2.02 -8.08
CA MET A 119 13.40 -2.36 -6.75
C MET A 119 13.06 -1.11 -5.91
N GLY A 120 13.83 -0.02 -6.05
CA GLY A 120 13.52 1.24 -5.37
C GLY A 120 12.17 1.84 -5.82
N ALA A 121 11.91 1.79 -7.13
CA ALA A 121 10.63 2.20 -7.71
C ALA A 121 9.47 1.32 -7.22
N ALA A 122 9.68 -0.01 -7.17
CA ALA A 122 8.69 -0.95 -6.63
C ALA A 122 8.40 -0.66 -5.15
N SER A 123 9.42 -0.51 -4.32
CA SER A 123 9.27 -0.21 -2.89
C SER A 123 8.46 1.06 -2.65
N ALA A 124 8.83 2.15 -3.34
CA ALA A 124 8.15 3.43 -3.19
C ALA A 124 6.68 3.36 -3.64
N TRP A 125 6.44 2.73 -4.79
CA TRP A 125 5.10 2.62 -5.35
C TRP A 125 4.20 1.69 -4.52
N ILE A 126 4.70 0.53 -4.09
CA ILE A 126 3.94 -0.45 -3.29
C ILE A 126 3.63 0.13 -1.92
N PHE A 127 4.62 0.73 -1.24
CA PHE A 127 4.43 1.33 0.07
C PHE A 127 3.39 2.46 0.03
N GLY A 128 3.57 3.44 -0.87
CA GLY A 128 2.64 4.55 -1.03
C GLY A 128 1.23 4.09 -1.41
N SER A 129 1.11 3.14 -2.35
CA SER A 129 -0.18 2.61 -2.79
C SER A 129 -0.90 1.81 -1.69
N SER A 130 -0.16 1.08 -0.85
CA SER A 130 -0.76 0.35 0.28
C SER A 130 -1.37 1.29 1.30
N ILE A 131 -0.66 2.38 1.62
CA ILE A 131 -1.16 3.42 2.52
C ILE A 131 -2.39 4.11 1.93
N MET A 132 -2.35 4.47 0.63
CA MET A 132 -3.52 5.04 -0.05
C MET A 132 -4.74 4.10 0.01
N LEU A 133 -4.55 2.80 -0.18
CA LEU A 133 -5.64 1.82 -0.08
C LEU A 133 -6.22 1.77 1.34
N ASP A 134 -5.38 1.76 2.36
CA ASP A 134 -5.82 1.76 3.77
C ASP A 134 -6.58 3.05 4.13
N ILE A 135 -6.13 4.20 3.63
CA ILE A 135 -6.82 5.49 3.76
C ILE A 135 -8.20 5.43 3.10
N LEU A 136 -8.26 5.01 1.83
CA LEU A 136 -9.51 4.96 1.06
C LEU A 136 -10.51 3.98 1.69
N ASP A 137 -10.03 2.83 2.19
CA ASP A 137 -10.89 1.88 2.90
C ASP A 137 -11.46 2.49 4.20
N THR A 138 -10.64 3.24 4.94
CA THR A 138 -11.09 3.95 6.15
C THR A 138 -12.11 5.04 5.81
N ILE A 139 -11.90 5.79 4.73
CA ILE A 139 -12.85 6.81 4.25
C ILE A 139 -14.18 6.18 3.89
N LEU A 140 -14.16 5.06 3.16
CA LEU A 140 -15.36 4.37 2.70
C LEU A 140 -16.17 3.76 3.86
N LEU A 141 -15.51 3.40 4.97
CA LEU A 141 -16.20 2.99 6.20
C LEU A 141 -16.87 4.17 6.92
N GLY A 142 -16.20 5.32 7.01
CA GLY A 142 -16.70 6.47 7.78
C GLY A 142 -17.55 7.47 7.01
N ALA A 143 -17.56 7.38 5.68
CA ALA A 143 -18.37 8.24 4.83
C ALA A 143 -18.85 7.45 3.59
N PRO A 144 -19.72 6.43 3.74
CA PRO A 144 -20.16 5.57 2.64
C PRO A 144 -20.85 6.36 1.52
N ASN A 145 -21.45 7.52 1.83
CA ASN A 145 -22.08 8.42 0.86
C ASN A 145 -21.08 9.25 0.04
N ARG A 146 -19.79 9.30 0.43
CA ARG A 146 -18.75 10.04 -0.29
C ARG A 146 -18.07 9.15 -1.33
N SER A 147 -18.77 9.12 -2.46
CA SER A 147 -18.32 8.98 -3.85
C SER A 147 -17.86 7.61 -4.36
N SER A 148 -18.52 7.19 -5.43
CA SER A 148 -18.11 6.15 -6.36
C SER A 148 -16.65 6.30 -6.84
N THR A 149 -16.11 7.52 -6.85
CA THR A 149 -14.71 7.80 -7.19
C THR A 149 -13.75 7.15 -6.20
N ASN A 150 -13.94 7.35 -4.88
CA ASN A 150 -13.07 6.76 -3.86
C ASN A 150 -13.10 5.22 -3.92
N GLN A 151 -14.29 4.66 -4.21
CA GLN A 151 -14.43 3.24 -4.43
C GLN A 151 -13.66 2.77 -5.66
N ALA A 152 -13.85 3.41 -6.82
CA ALA A 152 -13.15 3.06 -8.06
C ALA A 152 -11.63 3.18 -7.91
N ASP A 153 -11.14 4.20 -7.20
CA ASP A 153 -9.72 4.37 -6.92
C ASP A 153 -9.20 3.28 -5.98
N SER A 154 -9.96 2.90 -4.95
CA SER A 154 -9.59 1.79 -4.06
C SER A 154 -9.51 0.46 -4.80
N GLU A 155 -10.47 0.16 -5.67
CA GLU A 155 -10.50 -1.06 -6.49
C GLU A 155 -9.32 -1.09 -7.47
N LYS A 156 -9.05 0.05 -8.11
CA LYS A 156 -7.91 0.20 -9.02
C LYS A 156 -6.58 -0.02 -8.30
N ILE A 157 -6.38 0.60 -7.13
CA ILE A 157 -5.16 0.45 -6.35
C ILE A 157 -5.00 -0.99 -5.86
N ALA A 158 -6.06 -1.60 -5.31
CA ALA A 158 -6.03 -2.99 -4.84
C ALA A 158 -5.63 -3.97 -5.95
N ARG A 159 -6.21 -3.78 -7.15
CA ARG A 159 -5.83 -4.57 -8.33
C ARG A 159 -4.37 -4.37 -8.71
N LEU A 160 -3.89 -3.13 -8.81
CA LEU A 160 -2.50 -2.85 -9.18
C LEU A 160 -1.50 -3.40 -8.15
N LEU A 161 -1.85 -3.37 -6.86
CA LEU A 161 -1.06 -4.00 -5.80
C LEU A 161 -0.98 -5.52 -5.98
N CYS A 162 -2.09 -6.19 -6.31
CA CYS A 162 -2.06 -7.63 -6.64
C CYS A 162 -1.16 -7.91 -7.86
N GLN A 163 -1.25 -7.06 -8.88
CA GLN A 163 -0.44 -7.19 -10.10
C GLN A 163 1.06 -6.91 -9.87
N SER A 164 1.43 -6.23 -8.77
CA SER A 164 2.83 -5.99 -8.39
C SER A 164 3.53 -7.21 -7.80
N ILE A 165 2.77 -8.19 -7.31
CA ILE A 165 3.27 -9.37 -6.60
C ILE A 165 4.26 -10.16 -7.45
N GLU A 166 3.96 -10.42 -8.72
CA GLU A 166 4.84 -11.26 -9.56
C GLU A 166 6.27 -10.68 -9.68
N PHE A 167 6.39 -9.36 -9.85
CA PHE A 167 7.70 -8.71 -9.90
C PHE A 167 8.46 -8.90 -8.59
N CYS A 168 7.81 -8.62 -7.45
CA CYS A 168 8.43 -8.71 -6.13
C CYS A 168 8.98 -10.10 -5.82
N TYR A 169 8.35 -11.16 -6.31
CA TYR A 169 8.74 -12.54 -6.01
C TYR A 169 9.74 -13.15 -6.99
N ARG A 170 10.22 -12.41 -7.99
CA ARG A 170 11.28 -12.89 -8.89
C ARG A 170 12.55 -13.20 -8.10
N SER A 171 13.24 -14.28 -8.49
CA SER A 171 14.45 -14.72 -7.80
C SER A 171 15.56 -13.66 -7.78
N GLU A 172 15.62 -12.78 -8.79
CA GLU A 172 16.56 -11.66 -8.87
C GLU A 172 16.38 -10.61 -7.77
N ASN A 173 15.19 -10.55 -7.18
CA ASN A 173 14.85 -9.60 -6.11
C ASN A 173 15.13 -10.16 -4.71
N GLY A 174 15.59 -11.40 -4.62
CA GLY A 174 15.93 -12.08 -3.37
C GLY A 174 14.77 -12.09 -2.37
N THR A 175 15.10 -12.00 -1.09
CA THR A 175 14.10 -11.91 -0.01
C THR A 175 13.56 -10.49 0.17
N PHE A 176 14.24 -9.46 -0.34
CA PHE A 176 13.80 -8.08 -0.19
C PHE A 176 12.48 -7.81 -0.92
N GLY A 177 12.35 -8.30 -2.16
CA GLY A 177 11.14 -8.13 -2.97
C GLY A 177 9.87 -8.66 -2.28
N PRO A 178 9.83 -9.90 -1.77
CA PRO A 178 8.71 -10.38 -0.98
C PRO A 178 8.46 -9.56 0.30
N GLN A 179 9.51 -9.14 1.00
CA GLN A 179 9.38 -8.38 2.26
C GLN A 179 8.71 -7.01 2.08
N ILE A 180 8.95 -6.30 0.98
CA ILE A 180 8.28 -5.02 0.72
C ILE A 180 6.77 -5.19 0.44
N THR A 181 6.29 -6.42 0.22
CA THR A 181 4.86 -6.72 0.02
C THR A 181 4.14 -7.12 1.30
N CYS A 182 4.82 -7.28 2.44
CA CYS A 182 4.18 -7.76 3.68
C CYS A 182 3.03 -6.83 4.12
N TYR A 183 3.26 -5.52 4.10
CA TYR A 183 2.24 -4.54 4.45
C TYR A 183 1.12 -4.51 3.40
N SER A 184 1.45 -4.52 2.11
CA SER A 184 0.45 -4.50 1.04
C SER A 184 -0.46 -5.73 1.07
N GLN A 185 0.09 -6.92 1.31
CA GLN A 185 -0.69 -8.15 1.47
C GLN A 185 -1.63 -8.07 2.67
N ALA A 186 -1.18 -7.55 3.81
CA ALA A 186 -2.03 -7.36 4.99
C ALA A 186 -3.19 -6.39 4.70
N THR A 187 -2.90 -5.27 4.04
CA THR A 187 -3.92 -4.29 3.63
C THR A 187 -4.91 -4.89 2.63
N LEU A 188 -4.45 -5.64 1.62
CA LEU A 188 -5.31 -6.31 0.63
C LEU A 188 -6.24 -7.35 1.27
N LEU A 189 -5.72 -8.20 2.16
CA LEU A 189 -6.53 -9.18 2.89
C LEU A 189 -7.65 -8.50 3.68
N LYS A 190 -7.34 -7.40 4.37
CA LYS A 190 -8.33 -6.62 5.13
C LYS A 190 -9.37 -5.99 4.21
N TYR A 191 -8.92 -5.37 3.12
CA TYR A 191 -9.76 -4.70 2.14
C TYR A 191 -10.74 -5.66 1.47
N PHE A 192 -10.25 -6.77 0.89
CA PHE A 192 -11.12 -7.73 0.19
C PHE A 192 -12.11 -8.42 1.14
N ALA A 193 -11.69 -8.74 2.37
CA ALA A 193 -12.60 -9.30 3.38
C ALA A 193 -13.74 -8.33 3.74
N ARG A 194 -13.45 -7.04 3.93
CA ARG A 194 -14.47 -6.02 4.23
C ARG A 194 -15.46 -5.81 3.08
N ARG A 195 -15.04 -6.08 1.84
CA ARG A 195 -15.87 -5.93 0.64
C ARG A 195 -16.59 -7.20 0.20
N GLY A 196 -16.35 -8.33 0.86
CA GLY A 196 -16.90 -9.63 0.44
C GLY A 196 -16.38 -10.11 -0.92
N LEU A 197 -15.17 -9.67 -1.31
CA LEU A 197 -14.51 -10.08 -2.55
C LEU A 197 -13.75 -11.39 -2.32
N GLU A 198 -14.50 -12.49 -2.22
CA GLU A 198 -13.97 -13.79 -1.77
C GLU A 198 -12.91 -14.37 -2.70
N ARG A 199 -13.07 -14.20 -4.03
CA ARG A 199 -12.11 -14.74 -5.02
C ARG A 199 -10.77 -14.00 -4.92
N GLU A 200 -10.79 -12.68 -4.80
CA GLU A 200 -9.61 -11.83 -4.59
C GLU A 200 -8.95 -12.12 -3.23
N LEU A 201 -9.76 -12.30 -2.18
CA LEU A 201 -9.29 -12.66 -0.86
C LEU A 201 -8.57 -14.02 -0.86
N GLU A 202 -9.15 -15.02 -1.50
CA GLU A 202 -8.55 -16.34 -1.68
C GLU A 202 -7.29 -16.28 -2.54
N TRP A 203 -7.29 -15.42 -3.58
CA TRP A 203 -6.12 -15.18 -4.41
C TRP A 203 -4.95 -14.66 -3.56
N CYS A 204 -5.20 -13.67 -2.69
CA CYS A 204 -4.18 -13.14 -1.78
C CYS A 204 -3.67 -14.19 -0.79
N ARG A 205 -4.57 -15.01 -0.21
CA ARG A 205 -4.18 -16.10 0.70
C ARG A 205 -3.30 -17.16 0.03
N ASN A 206 -3.44 -17.34 -1.29
CA ASN A 206 -2.69 -18.31 -2.07
C ASN A 206 -1.41 -17.76 -2.73
N ILE A 207 -0.99 -16.52 -2.42
CA ILE A 207 0.30 -15.99 -2.88
C ILE A 207 1.47 -16.95 -2.59
N PRO A 208 1.61 -17.55 -1.38
CA PRO A 208 2.70 -18.50 -1.09
C PRO A 208 2.68 -19.76 -1.97
N ASN A 209 1.51 -20.11 -2.52
CA ASN A 209 1.28 -21.32 -3.31
C ASN A 209 1.34 -21.06 -4.83
N MET A 210 1.65 -19.82 -5.26
CA MET A 210 1.75 -19.48 -6.67
C MET A 210 2.93 -20.17 -7.36
N LYS A 211 2.77 -20.44 -8.65
CA LYS A 211 3.82 -21.00 -9.50
C LYS A 211 4.20 -20.02 -10.60
N CYS A 212 5.48 -19.68 -10.70
CA CYS A 212 6.03 -18.92 -11.82
C CYS A 212 7.49 -19.33 -12.07
N PRO A 213 7.90 -19.61 -13.32
CA PRO A 213 9.31 -19.86 -13.63
C PRO A 213 10.19 -18.65 -13.30
N GLY A 214 11.21 -18.85 -12.45
CA GLY A 214 12.11 -17.79 -12.02
C GLY A 214 11.58 -16.92 -10.87
N ALA A 215 10.57 -17.37 -10.15
CA ALA A 215 10.08 -16.73 -8.93
C ALA A 215 10.05 -17.72 -7.76
N SER A 216 10.14 -17.18 -6.54
CA SER A 216 10.16 -17.96 -5.30
C SER A 216 9.03 -17.52 -4.38
N PHE A 217 7.84 -18.10 -4.55
CA PHE A 217 6.65 -17.77 -3.74
C PHE A 217 6.62 -18.45 -2.37
N ALA A 218 7.29 -19.60 -2.22
CA ALA A 218 7.37 -20.34 -0.97
C ALA A 218 8.39 -19.74 0.03
N ILE A 219 8.43 -18.41 0.14
CA ILE A 219 9.27 -17.70 1.11
C ILE A 219 8.44 -17.37 2.33
N ASP A 220 8.90 -17.80 3.51
CA ASP A 220 8.28 -17.40 4.78
C ASP A 220 8.51 -15.92 5.05
N LEU A 221 7.43 -15.15 5.00
CA LEU A 221 7.45 -13.71 5.24
C LEU A 221 7.21 -13.36 6.71
N MET A 222 7.72 -12.19 7.13
CA MET A 222 7.29 -11.61 8.39
C MET A 222 5.80 -11.27 8.30
N GLN A 223 5.00 -11.93 9.13
CA GLN A 223 3.57 -11.72 9.16
C GLN A 223 3.22 -10.59 10.14
N PHE A 224 2.54 -9.56 9.65
CA PHE A 224 1.82 -8.63 10.50
C PHE A 224 0.55 -9.34 10.99
N LYS A 225 0.64 -10.07 12.10
CA LYS A 225 -0.57 -10.64 12.73
C LYS A 225 -1.45 -9.49 13.23
N ALA A 226 -2.72 -9.48 12.83
CA ALA A 226 -3.73 -8.75 13.60
C ALA A 226 -3.80 -9.39 15.00
N SER A 227 -3.79 -8.57 16.05
CA SER A 227 -4.16 -9.03 17.38
C SER A 227 -5.56 -9.61 17.28
N SER A 228 -5.68 -10.92 17.47
CA SER A 228 -6.97 -11.59 17.67
C SER A 228 -7.64 -10.94 18.88
N ALA A 229 -8.68 -10.14 18.62
CA ALA A 229 -9.68 -9.81 19.62
C ALA A 229 -10.59 -11.02 19.83
#